data_AF-X1C1K6-F1
#
_entry.id   AF-X1C1K6-F1
#
_cell.length_a   1.000
_cell.length_b   1.000
_cell.length_c   1.000
_cell.angle_alpha   90.00
_cell.angle_beta   90.00
_cell.angle_gamma   90.00
#
_symmetry.space_group_name_H-M   'P 1'
#
loop_
_entity.id
_entity.type
_entity.pdbx_description
1 polymer ?
#
loop_
_entity_poly.entity_id
_entity_poly.type
_entity_poly.pdbx_seq_one_letter_code
_entity_poly.pdbx_strand_id
1 'polypeptide(L)'
;VRRIVEAIKAKGGYPFVTDNPTSVYNAVNRGYTQETCGCPIIPIAGVKDGYTSPVKVNYKGIDTLELAGALKDADVLVDLSHAKGHGSCGYGGAIKNLALGGYSGPTRWRKIHGASHVDEYWDKAKGNPELAKKLVESCPYGALNYDEEKDDLKRNYHDCRQCMTCLEVDGGLGAVKVPKESYEAFNEMMAIATNEVLKTFEKDKVMYINFLTQITQYCDCMGLGQLPIVNDIGVVGSKDIVAVEFATLDLIKKEGLIEQNIPPYNKHVIFEKGEATFCPYCGHKPPAGS
;
A
#
# COMPACT_ATOMS: atom_id res chain seq x y z
N VAL A 1 15.85 -13.05 -5.94
CA VAL A 1 15.78 -12.64 -7.36
C VAL A 1 16.61 -13.52 -8.28
N ARG A 2 17.95 -13.56 -8.19
CA ARG A 2 18.82 -14.32 -9.12
C ARG A 2 18.39 -15.75 -9.42
N ARG A 3 18.06 -16.52 -8.38
CA ARG A 3 17.60 -17.92 -8.53
C ARG A 3 16.37 -18.05 -9.44
N ILE A 4 15.46 -17.07 -9.38
CA ILE A 4 14.24 -17.02 -10.21
C ILE A 4 14.62 -16.68 -11.65
N VAL A 5 15.50 -15.68 -11.84
CA VAL A 5 16.02 -15.29 -13.14
C VAL A 5 16.75 -16.44 -13.84
N GLU A 6 17.58 -17.19 -13.11
CA GLU A 6 18.28 -18.38 -13.62
C GLU A 6 17.30 -19.48 -14.00
N ALA A 7 16.24 -19.72 -13.21
CA ALA A 7 15.19 -20.67 -13.53
C ALA A 7 14.43 -20.29 -14.82
N ILE A 8 14.12 -19.00 -15.01
CA ILE A 8 13.46 -18.50 -16.23
C ILE A 8 14.38 -18.68 -17.45
N LYS A 9 15.66 -18.31 -17.33
CA LYS A 9 16.66 -18.47 -18.41
C LYS A 9 16.85 -19.93 -18.79
N ALA A 10 16.88 -20.85 -17.82
CA ALA A 10 16.98 -22.29 -18.07
C ALA A 10 15.79 -22.86 -18.86
N LYS A 11 14.66 -22.14 -18.92
CA LYS A 11 13.48 -22.45 -19.75
C LYS A 11 13.45 -21.68 -21.07
N GLY A 12 14.52 -20.95 -21.41
CA GLY A 12 14.65 -20.18 -22.65
C GLY A 12 14.06 -18.78 -22.61
N GLY A 13 13.65 -18.28 -21.43
CA GLY A 13 13.11 -16.93 -21.28
C GLY A 13 14.19 -15.84 -21.23
N TYR A 14 13.79 -14.60 -21.54
CA TYR A 14 14.64 -13.41 -21.54
C TYR A 14 14.16 -12.42 -20.45
N PRO A 15 14.47 -12.67 -19.17
CA PRO A 15 13.91 -11.88 -18.08
C PRO A 15 14.53 -10.48 -17.99
N PHE A 16 13.76 -9.55 -17.44
CA PHE A 16 14.21 -8.27 -16.90
C PHE A 16 13.51 -8.02 -15.57
N VAL A 17 14.13 -7.24 -14.68
CA VAL A 17 13.50 -6.72 -13.47
C VAL A 17 13.03 -5.29 -13.76
N THR A 18 11.86 -4.92 -13.26
CA THR A 18 11.30 -3.59 -13.49
C THR A 18 10.64 -3.01 -12.25
N ASP A 19 10.69 -1.69 -12.12
CA ASP A 19 10.03 -0.88 -11.08
C ASP A 19 9.94 0.56 -11.59
N ASN A 20 9.35 1.46 -10.82
CA ASN A 20 9.33 2.90 -11.08
C ASN A 20 10.76 3.46 -11.26
N PRO A 21 10.93 4.54 -12.05
CA PRO A 21 12.25 5.09 -12.37
C PRO A 21 13.11 5.39 -11.13
N THR A 22 12.53 5.98 -10.09
CA THR A 22 13.25 6.30 -8.84
C THR A 22 13.81 5.06 -8.18
N SER A 23 13.04 3.96 -8.11
CA SER A 23 13.52 2.67 -7.62
C SER A 23 14.67 2.13 -8.46
N VAL A 24 14.55 2.18 -9.79
CA VAL A 24 15.55 1.63 -10.70
C VAL A 24 16.87 2.39 -10.58
N TYR A 25 16.84 3.72 -10.55
CA TYR A 25 18.06 4.53 -10.40
C TYR A 25 18.76 4.32 -9.05
N ASN A 26 17.98 4.03 -8.00
CA ASN A 26 18.50 3.77 -6.66
C ASN A 26 18.65 2.26 -6.36
N ALA A 27 18.53 1.38 -7.36
CA ALA A 27 18.60 -0.07 -7.18
C ALA A 27 19.96 -0.50 -6.62
N VAL A 28 21.05 0.12 -7.11
CA VAL A 28 22.43 -0.16 -6.69
C VAL A 28 22.65 0.09 -5.19
N ASN A 29 22.05 1.15 -4.65
CA ASN A 29 22.15 1.50 -3.22
C ASN A 29 21.49 0.45 -2.31
N ARG A 30 20.64 -0.41 -2.88
CA ARG A 30 19.93 -1.50 -2.20
C ARG A 30 20.49 -2.88 -2.56
N GLY A 31 21.63 -2.93 -3.27
CA GLY A 31 22.28 -4.18 -3.68
C GLY A 31 21.68 -4.85 -4.92
N TYR A 32 20.72 -4.20 -5.58
CA TYR A 32 20.15 -4.68 -6.85
C TYR A 32 20.95 -4.11 -8.02
N THR A 33 21.71 -4.98 -8.67
CA THR A 33 22.49 -4.69 -9.87
C THR A 33 22.13 -5.73 -10.93
N GLN A 34 22.48 -5.47 -12.18
CA GLN A 34 22.26 -6.45 -13.24
C GLN A 34 23.01 -7.76 -12.96
N GLU A 35 24.18 -7.68 -12.32
CA GLU A 35 25.04 -8.80 -11.97
C GLU A 35 24.47 -9.61 -10.80
N THR A 36 23.90 -8.93 -9.79
CA THR A 36 23.29 -9.60 -8.63
C THR A 36 21.91 -10.16 -8.96
N CYS A 37 21.12 -9.48 -9.81
CA CYS A 37 19.83 -9.98 -10.31
C CYS A 37 20.01 -11.05 -11.39
N GLY A 38 21.10 -10.99 -12.17
CA GLY A 38 21.35 -11.86 -13.31
C GLY A 38 20.60 -11.46 -14.59
N CYS A 39 19.99 -10.29 -14.65
CA CYS A 39 19.27 -9.75 -15.81
C CYS A 39 19.19 -8.22 -15.77
N PRO A 40 18.85 -7.55 -16.89
CA PRO A 40 18.68 -6.10 -16.92
C PRO A 40 17.64 -5.61 -15.90
N ILE A 41 17.88 -4.42 -15.34
CA ILE A 41 16.93 -3.69 -14.51
C ILE A 41 16.49 -2.46 -15.30
N ILE A 42 15.20 -2.36 -15.62
CA ILE A 42 14.67 -1.30 -16.50
C ILE A 42 13.53 -0.53 -15.83
N PRO A 43 13.35 0.77 -16.09
CA PRO A 43 12.18 1.51 -15.61
C PRO A 43 10.88 1.05 -16.29
N ILE A 44 9.83 0.83 -15.51
CA ILE A 44 8.58 0.21 -15.97
C ILE A 44 7.83 1.04 -17.02
N ALA A 45 7.86 2.36 -16.87
CA ALA A 45 7.30 3.32 -17.82
C ALA A 45 8.40 4.12 -18.54
N GLY A 46 9.59 3.51 -18.70
CA GLY A 46 10.73 4.14 -19.36
C GLY A 46 11.41 5.25 -18.55
N VAL A 47 12.54 5.75 -19.05
CA VAL A 47 13.42 6.68 -18.31
C VAL A 47 12.71 7.98 -17.91
N LYS A 48 11.79 8.47 -18.74
CA LYS A 48 11.02 9.69 -18.48
C LYS A 48 9.63 9.43 -17.87
N ASP A 49 9.35 8.20 -17.43
CA ASP A 49 8.06 7.80 -16.87
C ASP A 49 6.85 8.04 -17.80
N GLY A 50 7.11 8.04 -19.12
CA GLY A 50 6.14 8.39 -20.15
C GLY A 50 5.77 7.23 -21.09
N TYR A 51 6.46 6.09 -20.99
CA TYR A 51 6.14 4.90 -21.77
C TYR A 51 4.92 4.21 -21.17
N THR A 52 3.73 4.63 -21.59
CA THR A 52 2.46 4.22 -21.00
C THR A 52 1.37 4.00 -22.04
N SER A 53 0.31 3.30 -21.66
CA SER A 53 -0.93 3.20 -22.41
C SER A 53 -2.12 3.45 -21.47
N PRO A 54 -3.07 4.33 -21.82
CA PRO A 54 -4.24 4.57 -20.97
C PRO A 54 -5.18 3.35 -20.99
N VAL A 55 -5.63 2.93 -19.81
CA VAL A 55 -6.71 1.95 -19.61
C VAL A 55 -7.90 2.63 -18.95
N LYS A 56 -9.13 2.30 -19.38
CA LYS A 56 -10.36 2.90 -18.84
C LYS A 56 -10.79 2.14 -17.58
N VAL A 57 -11.08 2.87 -16.51
CA VAL A 57 -11.52 2.29 -15.22
C VAL A 57 -12.82 2.88 -14.69
N ASN A 58 -13.14 4.15 -15.00
CA ASN A 58 -14.38 4.84 -14.62
C ASN A 58 -14.81 4.59 -13.16
N TYR A 59 -13.95 4.93 -12.21
CA TYR A 59 -14.15 4.64 -10.79
C TYR A 59 -13.98 5.91 -9.94
N LYS A 60 -15.03 6.31 -9.21
CA LYS A 60 -15.04 7.48 -8.30
C LYS A 60 -14.37 8.74 -8.86
N GLY A 61 -14.69 9.09 -10.11
CA GLY A 61 -14.13 10.28 -10.80
C GLY A 61 -12.76 10.08 -11.45
N ILE A 62 -12.23 8.86 -11.44
CA ILE A 62 -11.02 8.47 -12.17
C ILE A 62 -11.44 7.73 -13.43
N ASP A 63 -11.29 8.38 -14.58
CA ASP A 63 -11.70 7.80 -15.86
C ASP A 63 -10.69 6.77 -16.38
N THR A 64 -9.40 7.06 -16.22
CA THR A 64 -8.30 6.29 -16.81
C THR A 64 -7.10 6.14 -15.88
N LEU A 65 -6.35 5.06 -16.07
CA LEU A 65 -5.01 4.85 -15.50
C LEU A 65 -3.98 4.68 -16.62
N GLU A 66 -2.79 5.24 -16.45
CA GLU A 66 -1.70 5.13 -17.43
C GLU A 66 -0.83 3.91 -17.10
N LEU A 67 -1.22 2.77 -17.65
CA LEU A 67 -0.55 1.47 -17.49
C LEU A 67 0.85 1.54 -18.11
N ALA A 68 1.85 1.06 -17.36
CA ALA A 68 3.24 1.09 -17.79
C ALA A 68 3.51 0.14 -18.97
N GLY A 69 4.19 0.65 -19.99
CA GLY A 69 4.39 -0.06 -21.25
C GLY A 69 5.24 -1.32 -21.12
N ALA A 70 6.24 -1.35 -20.22
CA ALA A 70 7.07 -2.54 -20.04
C ALA A 70 6.28 -3.76 -19.54
N LEU A 71 5.21 -3.55 -18.75
CA LEU A 71 4.32 -4.64 -18.38
C LEU A 71 3.44 -5.08 -19.55
N LYS A 72 2.90 -4.11 -20.29
CA LYS A 72 2.03 -4.40 -21.44
C LYS A 72 2.75 -5.22 -22.53
N ASP A 73 4.04 -4.99 -22.73
CA ASP A 73 4.82 -5.68 -23.76
C ASP A 73 5.39 -7.03 -23.31
N ALA A 74 5.36 -7.35 -22.02
CA ALA A 74 5.94 -8.57 -21.49
C ALA A 74 5.05 -9.78 -21.79
N ASP A 75 5.68 -10.91 -22.17
CA ASP A 75 4.94 -12.16 -22.44
C ASP A 75 4.50 -12.89 -21.17
N VAL A 76 5.25 -12.73 -20.08
CA VAL A 76 5.11 -13.46 -18.81
C VAL A 76 5.33 -12.50 -17.65
N LEU A 77 4.48 -12.60 -16.62
CA LEU A 77 4.60 -11.82 -15.40
C LEU A 77 5.02 -12.71 -14.22
N VAL A 78 6.11 -12.33 -13.56
CA VAL A 78 6.48 -12.87 -12.25
C VAL A 78 6.50 -11.72 -11.25
N ASP A 79 5.46 -11.65 -10.43
CA ASP A 79 5.30 -10.64 -9.40
C ASP A 79 6.07 -11.05 -8.14
N LEU A 80 7.14 -10.30 -7.83
CA LEU A 80 7.96 -10.48 -6.64
C LEU A 80 7.62 -9.41 -5.61
N SER A 81 6.89 -9.77 -4.58
CA SER A 81 6.45 -8.83 -3.55
C SER A 81 7.06 -9.16 -2.17
N HIS A 82 7.21 -8.13 -1.36
CA HIS A 82 7.67 -8.24 0.02
C HIS A 82 6.48 -8.00 0.96
N ALA A 83 6.13 -9.03 1.72
CA ALA A 83 5.02 -9.02 2.64
C ALA A 83 5.29 -8.10 3.83
N LYS A 84 4.62 -6.94 3.91
CA LYS A 84 4.79 -5.96 5.00
C LYS A 84 3.51 -5.25 5.39
N GLY A 85 3.47 -4.67 6.59
CA GLY A 85 2.38 -3.80 6.98
C GLY A 85 2.31 -2.51 6.15
N HIS A 86 1.12 -1.90 6.07
CA HIS A 86 0.91 -0.63 5.38
C HIS A 86 -0.17 0.21 6.08
N GLY A 87 0.09 1.52 6.25
CA GLY A 87 -0.78 2.40 7.03
C GLY A 87 -2.20 2.55 6.47
N SER A 88 -2.37 2.58 5.15
CA SER A 88 -3.68 2.85 4.52
C SER A 88 -4.45 1.61 4.04
N CYS A 89 -3.76 0.48 3.83
CA CYS A 89 -4.37 -0.76 3.31
C CYS A 89 -4.08 -1.98 4.19
N GLY A 90 -3.57 -1.76 5.40
CA GLY A 90 -3.23 -2.79 6.38
C GLY A 90 -1.94 -3.54 6.05
N TYR A 91 -1.82 -4.05 4.83
CA TYR A 91 -0.72 -4.88 4.37
C TYR A 91 -0.40 -4.60 2.89
N GLY A 92 0.84 -4.86 2.50
CA GLY A 92 1.31 -4.82 1.12
C GLY A 92 1.90 -6.16 0.71
N GLY A 93 1.38 -6.71 -0.39
CA GLY A 93 1.88 -7.90 -1.06
C GLY A 93 1.73 -7.77 -2.58
N ALA A 94 1.36 -8.85 -3.25
CA ALA A 94 1.26 -8.95 -4.71
C ALA A 94 0.27 -7.91 -5.30
N ILE A 95 -0.93 -7.80 -4.71
CA ILE A 95 -1.95 -6.85 -5.19
C ILE A 95 -1.42 -5.42 -5.16
N LYS A 96 -0.80 -5.01 -4.05
CA LYS A 96 -0.24 -3.66 -3.92
C LYS A 96 0.92 -3.45 -4.89
N ASN A 97 1.73 -4.49 -5.13
CA ASN A 97 2.87 -4.41 -6.03
C ASN A 97 2.43 -4.08 -7.45
N LEU A 98 1.42 -4.79 -7.97
CA LEU A 98 0.87 -4.50 -9.29
C LEU A 98 0.08 -3.18 -9.32
N ALA A 99 -0.75 -2.92 -8.31
CA ALA A 99 -1.57 -1.71 -8.26
C ALA A 99 -0.74 -0.42 -8.23
N LEU A 100 0.38 -0.39 -7.49
CA LEU A 100 1.19 0.82 -7.33
C LEU A 100 2.48 0.81 -8.15
N GLY A 101 2.95 -0.37 -8.56
CA GLY A 101 4.15 -0.55 -9.38
C GLY A 101 3.85 -0.58 -10.88
N GLY A 102 2.64 -1.00 -11.28
CA GLY A 102 2.27 -1.22 -12.68
C GLY A 102 1.97 0.03 -13.51
N TYR A 103 2.12 1.22 -12.94
CA TYR A 103 1.63 2.47 -13.49
C TYR A 103 2.70 3.57 -13.43
N SER A 104 2.52 4.62 -14.24
CA SER A 104 3.37 5.81 -14.13
C SER A 104 3.28 6.46 -12.75
N GLY A 105 4.34 7.17 -12.34
CA GLY A 105 4.39 7.93 -11.10
C GLY A 105 3.22 8.91 -10.92
N PRO A 106 2.85 9.73 -11.93
CA PRO A 106 1.67 10.58 -11.85
C PRO A 106 0.38 9.82 -11.58
N THR A 107 0.14 8.70 -12.26
CA THR A 107 -1.04 7.84 -12.04
C THR A 107 -1.04 7.26 -10.64
N ARG A 108 0.08 6.69 -10.21
CA ARG A 108 0.28 6.12 -8.88
C ARG A 108 -0.09 7.14 -7.80
N TRP A 109 0.49 8.33 -7.84
CA TRP A 109 0.34 9.32 -6.77
C TRP A 109 -0.93 10.15 -6.86
N ARG A 110 -1.37 10.57 -8.05
CA ARG A 110 -2.51 11.48 -8.18
C ARG A 110 -3.84 10.77 -8.33
N LYS A 111 -3.85 9.57 -8.93
CA LYS A 111 -5.08 8.82 -9.20
C LYS A 111 -5.26 7.70 -8.19
N ILE A 112 -4.33 6.75 -8.11
CA ILE A 112 -4.51 5.56 -7.27
C ILE A 112 -4.49 5.91 -5.78
N HIS A 113 -3.50 6.67 -5.31
CA HIS A 113 -3.52 7.19 -3.92
C HIS A 113 -4.66 8.20 -3.73
N GLY A 114 -4.89 9.05 -4.74
CA GLY A 114 -5.97 10.04 -4.73
C GLY A 114 -7.38 9.46 -4.63
N ALA A 115 -7.59 8.18 -4.97
CA ALA A 115 -8.87 7.50 -4.82
C ALA A 115 -9.38 7.47 -3.37
N SER A 116 -8.46 7.56 -2.40
CA SER A 116 -8.82 7.67 -0.98
C SER A 116 -9.28 9.07 -0.57
N HIS A 117 -8.96 10.11 -1.34
CA HIS A 117 -9.23 11.51 -1.00
C HIS A 117 -10.62 11.97 -1.47
N VAL A 118 -11.59 11.06 -1.48
CA VAL A 118 -12.97 11.34 -1.91
C VAL A 118 -13.85 11.90 -0.79
N ASP A 119 -13.34 11.97 0.44
CA ASP A 119 -14.06 12.50 1.60
C ASP A 119 -13.73 13.97 1.90
N GLU A 120 -14.78 14.71 2.23
CA GLU A 120 -14.65 15.96 2.97
C GLU A 120 -14.33 15.64 4.43
N TYR A 121 -13.04 15.59 4.75
CA TYR A 121 -12.57 15.33 6.12
C TYR A 121 -13.08 16.36 7.14
N TRP A 122 -13.24 17.62 6.70
CA TRP A 122 -13.61 18.75 7.54
C TRP A 122 -14.91 19.41 7.09
N ASP A 123 -15.88 19.49 7.99
CA ASP A 123 -17.16 20.17 7.79
C ASP A 123 -17.11 21.56 8.43
N LYS A 124 -16.81 22.57 7.60
CA LYS A 124 -16.68 23.98 8.03
C LYS A 124 -17.96 24.56 8.64
N ALA A 125 -19.13 24.02 8.29
CA ALA A 125 -20.39 24.50 8.84
C ALA A 125 -20.57 24.10 10.30
N LYS A 126 -19.84 23.08 10.76
CA LYS A 126 -19.89 22.57 12.13
C LYS A 126 -18.61 22.88 12.91
N GLY A 127 -17.47 22.93 12.21
CA GLY A 127 -16.18 23.23 12.77
C GLY A 127 -15.96 24.71 13.08
N ASN A 128 -14.87 25.01 13.79
CA ASN A 128 -14.36 26.36 13.98
C ASN A 128 -12.82 26.32 14.10
N PRO A 129 -12.13 27.48 13.96
CA PRO A 129 -10.67 27.53 14.03
C PRO A 129 -10.08 27.02 15.34
N GLU A 130 -10.75 27.24 16.47
CA GLU A 130 -10.29 26.76 17.79
C GLU A 130 -10.29 25.24 17.86
N LEU A 131 -11.36 24.60 17.37
CA LEU A 131 -11.45 23.14 17.27
C LEU A 131 -10.41 22.60 16.28
N ALA A 132 -10.22 23.25 15.14
CA ALA A 132 -9.23 22.81 14.14
C ALA A 132 -7.80 22.83 14.72
N LYS A 133 -7.43 23.90 15.45
CA LYS A 133 -6.13 23.98 16.15
C LYS A 133 -6.00 22.89 17.20
N LYS A 134 -7.03 22.67 18.02
CA LYS A 134 -7.07 21.58 19.01
C LYS A 134 -6.92 20.21 18.35
N LEU A 135 -7.54 19.99 17.20
CA LEU A 135 -7.41 18.75 16.44
C LEU A 135 -5.97 18.53 15.95
N VAL A 136 -5.34 19.56 15.38
CA VAL A 136 -3.93 19.50 14.96
C VAL A 136 -3.02 19.16 16.15
N GLU A 137 -3.17 19.85 17.28
CA GLU A 137 -2.39 19.61 18.50
C GLU A 137 -2.63 18.22 19.09
N SER A 138 -3.87 17.73 19.02
CA SER A 138 -4.23 16.40 19.53
C SER A 138 -3.67 15.25 18.69
N CYS A 139 -3.30 15.50 17.43
CA CYS A 139 -2.88 14.44 16.52
C CYS A 139 -1.53 13.86 16.95
N PRO A 140 -1.49 12.63 17.47
CA PRO A 140 -0.26 12.09 18.06
C PRO A 140 0.82 11.77 17.01
N TYR A 141 0.43 11.78 15.73
CA TYR A 141 1.26 11.43 14.58
C TYR A 141 1.50 12.60 13.63
N GLY A 142 1.03 13.81 13.96
CA GLY A 142 1.22 15.00 13.13
C GLY A 142 0.56 14.92 11.74
N ALA A 143 -0.48 14.12 11.60
CA ALA A 143 -1.13 13.84 10.31
C ALA A 143 -2.17 14.91 9.90
N LEU A 144 -2.41 15.93 10.73
CA LEU A 144 -3.42 16.96 10.48
C LEU A 144 -2.76 18.30 10.22
N ASN A 145 -3.26 19.03 9.23
CA ASN A 145 -2.81 20.37 8.88
C ASN A 145 -4.00 21.29 8.68
N TYR A 146 -4.07 22.37 9.46
CA TYR A 146 -5.10 23.40 9.34
C TYR A 146 -4.58 24.60 8.55
N ASP A 147 -5.33 25.00 7.52
CA ASP A 147 -5.11 26.22 6.74
C ASP A 147 -6.09 27.30 7.25
N GLU A 148 -5.58 28.27 8.02
CA GLU A 148 -6.40 29.34 8.63
C GLU A 148 -7.04 30.25 7.59
N GLU A 149 -6.36 30.50 6.46
CA GLU A 149 -6.88 31.39 5.40
C GLU A 149 -8.07 30.78 4.69
N LYS A 150 -8.03 29.46 4.48
CA LYS A 150 -9.12 28.72 3.82
C LYS A 150 -10.14 28.17 4.80
N ASP A 151 -9.91 28.28 6.10
CA ASP A 151 -10.64 27.56 7.15
C ASP A 151 -10.79 26.08 6.80
N ASP A 152 -9.69 25.41 6.47
CA ASP A 152 -9.69 24.05 5.94
C ASP A 152 -8.73 23.15 6.69
N LEU A 153 -9.26 22.09 7.33
CA LEU A 153 -8.48 21.08 8.01
C LEU A 153 -8.29 19.88 7.09
N LYS A 154 -7.03 19.54 6.81
CA LYS A 154 -6.67 18.40 5.96
C LYS A 154 -6.01 17.29 6.75
N ARG A 155 -6.34 16.06 6.36
CA ARG A 155 -5.69 14.83 6.84
C ARG A 155 -4.71 14.32 5.81
N ASN A 156 -3.48 14.05 6.24
CA ASN A 156 -2.54 13.26 5.46
C ASN A 156 -2.82 11.76 5.66
N TYR A 157 -3.23 11.09 4.59
CA TYR A 157 -3.54 9.66 4.59
C TYR A 157 -2.33 8.74 4.81
N HIS A 158 -1.12 9.19 4.47
CA HIS A 158 0.10 8.41 4.68
C HIS A 158 0.53 8.39 6.14
N ASP A 159 0.35 9.52 6.84
CA ASP A 159 0.79 9.69 8.22
C ASP A 159 -0.30 9.32 9.23
N CYS A 160 -1.58 9.41 8.82
CA CYS A 160 -2.70 9.04 9.67
C CYS A 160 -2.65 7.54 10.04
N ARG A 161 -2.75 7.26 11.34
CA ARG A 161 -2.80 5.89 11.90
C ARG A 161 -4.21 5.44 12.29
N GLN A 162 -5.24 6.21 11.93
CA GLN A 162 -6.64 5.90 12.25
C GLN A 162 -6.89 5.61 13.74
N CYS A 163 -6.18 6.32 14.62
CA CYS A 163 -6.33 6.18 16.07
C CYS A 163 -7.67 6.72 16.61
N MET A 164 -8.41 7.47 15.79
CA MET A 164 -9.70 8.08 16.13
C MET A 164 -9.70 9.12 17.25
N THR A 165 -8.52 9.51 17.75
CA THR A 165 -8.36 10.66 18.65
C THR A 165 -9.04 11.91 18.10
N CYS A 166 -9.03 12.12 16.77
CA CYS A 166 -9.71 13.26 16.16
C CYS A 166 -11.24 13.23 16.33
N LEU A 167 -11.87 12.04 16.35
CA LEU A 167 -13.30 11.89 16.60
C LEU A 167 -13.64 12.08 18.08
N GLU A 168 -12.76 11.65 18.98
CA GLU A 168 -12.89 11.90 20.42
C GLU A 168 -12.82 13.41 20.72
N VAL A 169 -11.89 14.12 20.07
CA VAL A 169 -11.72 15.57 20.21
C VAL A 169 -12.86 16.35 19.57
N ASP A 170 -13.39 15.88 18.44
CA ASP A 170 -14.61 16.41 17.82
C ASP A 170 -15.83 16.27 18.74
N GLY A 171 -15.85 15.28 19.63
CA GLY A 171 -16.87 15.16 20.69
C GLY A 171 -18.28 14.89 20.16
N GLY A 172 -18.41 14.38 18.94
CA GLY A 172 -19.70 14.11 18.30
C GLY A 172 -20.34 15.32 17.60
N LEU A 173 -19.62 16.43 17.47
CA LEU A 173 -20.05 17.59 16.70
C LEU A 173 -20.26 17.25 15.22
N GLY A 174 -19.50 16.28 14.71
CA GLY A 174 -19.49 15.85 13.32
C GLY A 174 -18.79 16.83 12.39
N ALA A 175 -17.86 17.63 12.92
CA ALA A 175 -16.99 18.51 12.14
C ALA A 175 -15.85 17.72 11.48
N VAL A 176 -15.40 16.63 12.11
CA VAL A 176 -14.46 15.66 11.53
C VAL A 176 -15.19 14.44 10.98
N LYS A 177 -14.91 14.07 9.72
CA LYS A 177 -15.46 12.87 9.08
C LYS A 177 -14.36 11.88 8.75
N VAL A 178 -14.53 10.63 9.19
CA VAL A 178 -13.67 9.50 8.79
C VAL A 178 -14.54 8.42 8.15
N PRO A 179 -15.07 8.65 6.94
CA PRO A 179 -15.91 7.68 6.27
C PRO A 179 -15.11 6.41 5.95
N LYS A 180 -15.75 5.26 6.14
CA LYS A 180 -15.19 3.95 5.80
C LYS A 180 -14.96 3.85 4.29
N GLU A 181 -15.83 4.49 3.53
CA GLU A 181 -15.89 4.51 2.08
C GLU A 181 -14.60 5.04 1.43
N SER A 182 -13.86 5.93 2.12
CA SER A 182 -12.56 6.42 1.64
C SER A 182 -11.48 5.34 1.63
N TYR A 183 -11.49 4.46 2.63
CA TYR A 183 -10.51 3.38 2.73
C TYR A 183 -10.88 2.20 1.84
N GLU A 184 -12.18 1.91 1.75
CA GLU A 184 -12.70 0.97 0.75
C GLU A 184 -12.34 1.44 -0.66
N ALA A 185 -12.46 2.75 -0.94
CA ALA A 185 -12.11 3.31 -2.23
C ALA A 185 -10.65 3.04 -2.65
N PHE A 186 -9.71 3.13 -1.71
CA PHE A 186 -8.31 2.80 -1.99
C PHE A 186 -8.12 1.31 -2.31
N ASN A 187 -8.72 0.43 -1.52
CA ASN A 187 -8.59 -1.02 -1.72
C ASN A 187 -9.28 -1.49 -3.01
N GLU A 188 -10.47 -0.96 -3.30
CA GLU A 188 -11.19 -1.19 -4.56
C GLU A 188 -10.39 -0.65 -5.75
N MET A 189 -9.83 0.55 -5.66
CA MET A 189 -8.97 1.10 -6.71
C MET A 189 -7.72 0.24 -6.92
N MET A 190 -7.10 -0.29 -5.86
CA MET A 190 -5.98 -1.24 -6.01
C MET A 190 -6.42 -2.53 -6.70
N ALA A 191 -7.57 -3.09 -6.34
CA ALA A 191 -8.10 -4.30 -6.99
C ALA A 191 -8.38 -4.07 -8.48
N ILE A 192 -9.00 -2.93 -8.82
CA ILE A 192 -9.26 -2.52 -10.20
C ILE A 192 -7.94 -2.32 -10.96
N ALA A 193 -7.00 -1.58 -10.39
CA ALA A 193 -5.70 -1.32 -11.01
C ALA A 193 -4.92 -2.63 -11.25
N THR A 194 -4.90 -3.54 -10.28
CA THR A 194 -4.27 -4.84 -10.46
C THR A 194 -4.96 -5.65 -11.54
N ASN A 195 -6.29 -5.66 -11.59
CA ASN A 195 -7.04 -6.37 -12.62
C ASN A 195 -6.73 -5.84 -14.03
N GLU A 196 -6.57 -4.52 -14.22
CA GLU A 196 -6.17 -3.98 -15.53
C GLU A 196 -4.76 -4.40 -15.96
N VAL A 197 -3.82 -4.55 -15.02
CA VAL A 197 -2.50 -5.15 -15.30
C VAL A 197 -2.68 -6.62 -15.73
N LEU A 198 -3.44 -7.41 -14.97
CA LEU A 198 -3.58 -8.84 -15.23
C LEU A 198 -4.29 -9.15 -16.56
N LYS A 199 -5.15 -8.25 -17.05
CA LYS A 199 -5.77 -8.38 -18.38
C LYS A 199 -4.76 -8.35 -19.53
N THR A 200 -3.54 -7.84 -19.34
CA THR A 200 -2.52 -7.83 -20.39
C THR A 200 -1.75 -9.15 -20.47
N PHE A 201 -2.00 -10.09 -19.57
CA PHE A 201 -1.31 -11.38 -19.53
C PHE A 201 -2.30 -12.55 -19.66
N GLU A 202 -1.83 -13.64 -20.26
CA GLU A 202 -2.53 -14.93 -20.18
C GLU A 202 -2.46 -15.48 -18.75
N LYS A 203 -3.56 -16.03 -18.24
CA LYS A 203 -3.67 -16.44 -16.82
C LYS A 203 -2.60 -17.45 -16.38
N ASP A 204 -2.18 -18.34 -17.27
CA ASP A 204 -1.18 -19.37 -17.01
C ASP A 204 0.26 -18.88 -17.11
N LYS A 205 0.47 -17.65 -17.63
CA LYS A 205 1.74 -16.93 -17.74
C LYS A 205 1.96 -15.91 -16.62
N VAL A 206 1.22 -16.02 -15.52
CA VAL A 206 1.40 -15.19 -14.33
C VAL A 206 1.76 -16.05 -13.12
N MET A 207 2.74 -15.59 -12.35
CA MET A 207 3.13 -16.17 -11.07
C MET A 207 3.37 -15.08 -10.03
N TYR A 208 2.89 -15.30 -8.81
CA TYR A 208 3.04 -14.39 -7.68
C TYR A 208 3.91 -15.05 -6.62
N ILE A 209 4.86 -14.29 -6.07
CA ILE A 209 5.78 -14.76 -5.04
C ILE A 209 5.87 -13.69 -3.96
N ASN A 210 5.42 -14.03 -2.75
CA ASN A 210 5.53 -13.15 -1.58
C ASN A 210 6.69 -13.62 -0.70
N PHE A 211 7.60 -12.71 -0.39
CA PHE A 211 8.66 -12.91 0.61
C PHE A 211 8.12 -12.49 1.98
N LEU A 212 8.01 -13.45 2.89
CA LEU A 212 7.57 -13.27 4.28
C LEU A 212 8.80 -13.31 5.20
N THR A 213 9.68 -12.35 5.01
CA THR A 213 10.92 -12.17 5.76
C THR A 213 10.97 -10.72 6.20
N GLN A 214 11.61 -10.39 7.32
CA GLN A 214 11.82 -9.00 7.74
C GLN A 214 10.52 -8.16 7.71
N ILE A 215 9.41 -8.77 8.16
CA ILE A 215 8.08 -8.17 8.10
C ILE A 215 8.02 -7.04 9.12
N THR A 216 7.97 -5.80 8.63
CA THR A 216 7.89 -4.60 9.46
C THR A 216 6.48 -4.00 9.44
N GLN A 217 6.18 -3.18 10.43
CA GLN A 217 4.89 -2.49 10.53
C GLN A 217 4.63 -1.56 9.32
N TYR A 218 5.66 -0.89 8.81
CA TYR A 218 5.55 -0.05 7.63
C TYR A 218 6.19 -0.71 6.42
N CYS A 219 5.66 -0.35 5.26
CA CYS A 219 6.11 -0.86 3.99
C CYS A 219 7.42 -0.18 3.56
N ASP A 220 8.19 -0.87 2.73
CA ASP A 220 9.48 -0.41 2.21
C ASP A 220 9.39 0.93 1.46
N CYS A 221 8.20 1.30 0.96
CA CYS A 221 7.99 2.59 0.31
C CYS A 221 8.23 3.80 1.23
N MET A 222 8.25 3.60 2.55
CA MET A 222 8.61 4.64 3.51
C MET A 222 10.13 4.86 3.62
N GLY A 223 10.95 3.93 3.11
CA GLY A 223 12.41 4.03 3.20
C GLY A 223 12.97 3.97 4.63
N LEU A 224 12.20 3.45 5.58
CA LEU A 224 12.56 3.37 7.00
C LEU A 224 13.08 1.98 7.36
N GLY A 225 14.25 1.93 8.00
CA GLY A 225 14.72 0.71 8.68
C GLY A 225 13.94 0.51 9.96
N GLN A 226 13.32 -0.65 10.13
CA GLN A 226 12.55 -1.00 11.33
C GLN A 226 12.88 -2.41 11.79
N LEU A 227 12.68 -2.67 13.09
CA LEU A 227 12.72 -4.03 13.60
C LEU A 227 11.55 -4.83 13.03
N PRO A 228 11.77 -6.10 12.65
CA PRO A 228 10.69 -6.97 12.20
C PRO A 228 9.73 -7.23 13.36
N ILE A 229 8.43 -7.15 13.09
CA ILE A 229 7.36 -7.40 14.06
C ILE A 229 6.77 -8.81 13.94
N VAL A 230 7.27 -9.62 13.00
CA VAL A 230 6.94 -11.04 12.80
C VAL A 230 8.25 -11.75 12.45
N ASN A 231 8.44 -12.99 12.91
CA ASN A 231 9.61 -13.77 12.53
C ASN A 231 9.60 -14.07 11.02
N ASP A 232 10.77 -14.41 10.48
CA ASP A 232 10.87 -14.86 9.10
C ASP A 232 10.11 -16.20 8.93
N ILE A 233 9.11 -16.21 8.05
CA ILE A 233 8.30 -17.39 7.72
C ILE A 233 8.86 -18.07 6.47
N GLY A 234 9.37 -17.30 5.51
CA GLY A 234 9.99 -17.80 4.29
C GLY A 234 9.38 -17.19 3.02
N VAL A 235 9.10 -18.02 2.02
CA VAL A 235 8.62 -17.59 0.70
C VAL A 235 7.42 -18.43 0.31
N VAL A 236 6.34 -17.77 -0.12
CA VAL A 236 5.16 -18.43 -0.68
C VAL A 236 4.98 -18.01 -2.12
N GLY A 237 4.41 -18.91 -2.93
CA GLY A 237 4.14 -18.63 -4.33
C GLY A 237 2.86 -19.30 -4.81
N SER A 238 2.18 -18.66 -5.76
CA SER A 238 0.93 -19.15 -6.35
C SER A 238 0.79 -18.65 -7.78
N LYS A 239 -0.07 -19.31 -8.55
CA LYS A 239 -0.59 -18.77 -9.83
C LYS A 239 -1.91 -18.00 -9.65
N ASP A 240 -2.47 -18.04 -8.44
CA ASP A 240 -3.66 -17.30 -8.05
C ASP A 240 -3.27 -16.23 -7.03
N ILE A 241 -3.56 -14.96 -7.37
CA ILE A 241 -3.19 -13.80 -6.56
C ILE A 241 -3.96 -13.75 -5.24
N VAL A 242 -5.22 -14.21 -5.22
CA VAL A 242 -6.02 -14.26 -3.99
C VAL A 242 -5.46 -15.33 -3.08
N ALA A 243 -5.10 -16.49 -3.63
CA ALA A 243 -4.53 -17.57 -2.85
C ALA A 243 -3.18 -17.20 -2.22
N VAL A 244 -2.28 -16.49 -2.93
CA VAL A 244 -0.99 -16.07 -2.34
C VAL A 244 -1.17 -15.05 -1.23
N GLU A 245 -2.08 -14.10 -1.40
CA GLU A 245 -2.36 -13.07 -0.39
C GLU A 245 -3.01 -13.69 0.85
N PHE A 246 -4.01 -14.57 0.65
CA PHE A 246 -4.67 -15.28 1.74
C PHE A 246 -3.68 -16.13 2.53
N ALA A 247 -2.89 -16.97 1.84
CA ALA A 247 -1.87 -17.79 2.48
C ALA A 247 -0.83 -16.93 3.22
N THR A 248 -0.46 -15.77 2.67
CA THR A 248 0.49 -14.86 3.32
C THR A 248 -0.07 -14.34 4.65
N LEU A 249 -1.30 -13.83 4.64
CA LEU A 249 -1.94 -13.28 5.85
C LEU A 249 -2.22 -14.37 6.90
N ASP A 250 -2.63 -15.57 6.48
CA ASP A 250 -2.87 -16.69 7.39
C ASP A 250 -1.58 -17.15 8.07
N LEU A 251 -0.46 -17.20 7.34
CA LEU A 251 0.83 -17.55 7.90
C LEU A 251 1.34 -16.48 8.87
N ILE A 252 1.20 -15.19 8.53
CA ILE A 252 1.53 -14.07 9.43
C ILE A 252 0.70 -14.15 10.71
N LYS A 253 -0.60 -14.40 10.58
CA LYS A 253 -1.51 -14.55 11.73
C LYS A 253 -1.12 -15.74 12.61
N LYS A 254 -0.72 -16.86 12.00
CA LYS A 254 -0.30 -18.06 12.72
C LYS A 254 1.03 -17.88 13.44
N GLU A 255 1.98 -17.17 12.84
CA GLU A 255 3.28 -16.89 13.45
C GLU A 255 3.15 -15.95 14.65
N GLY A 256 2.28 -14.94 14.55
CA GLY A 256 2.05 -13.98 15.63
C GLY A 256 3.05 -12.81 15.62
N LEU A 257 2.78 -11.82 16.47
CA LEU A 257 3.58 -10.60 16.56
C LEU A 257 4.70 -10.73 17.60
N ILE A 258 5.86 -10.17 17.28
CA ILE A 258 6.95 -9.92 18.22
C ILE A 258 6.66 -8.59 18.90
N GLU A 259 5.87 -8.63 19.98
CA GLU A 259 5.33 -7.43 20.65
C GLU A 259 6.41 -6.43 21.08
N GLN A 260 7.53 -6.94 21.61
CA GLN A 260 8.70 -6.15 22.01
C GLN A 260 9.37 -5.37 20.86
N ASN A 261 9.14 -5.77 19.60
CA ASN A 261 9.67 -5.09 18.42
C ASN A 261 8.70 -4.03 17.89
N ILE A 262 7.47 -3.95 18.44
CA ILE A 262 6.53 -2.90 18.06
C ILE A 262 7.07 -1.57 18.56
N PRO A 263 7.26 -0.57 17.66
CA PRO A 263 7.86 0.68 18.07
C PRO A 263 7.08 1.37 19.20
N PRO A 264 7.76 1.85 20.26
CA PRO A 264 7.10 2.41 21.45
C PRO A 264 6.38 3.73 21.16
N TYR A 265 6.66 4.37 20.02
CA TYR A 265 5.94 5.56 19.57
C TYR A 265 4.56 5.24 18.97
N ASN A 266 4.21 3.97 18.74
CA ASN A 266 2.84 3.61 18.40
C ASN A 266 1.98 3.74 19.65
N LYS A 267 1.22 4.84 19.72
CA LYS A 267 0.42 5.16 20.91
C LYS A 267 -0.89 4.37 21.01
N HIS A 268 -1.24 3.61 19.97
CA HIS A 268 -2.52 2.93 19.82
C HIS A 268 -2.29 1.48 19.35
N VAL A 269 -1.69 0.66 20.21
CA VAL A 269 -1.46 -0.77 19.97
C VAL A 269 -2.39 -1.57 20.87
N ILE A 270 -3.13 -2.51 20.29
CA ILE A 270 -4.07 -3.37 21.00
C ILE A 270 -3.57 -4.80 20.84
N PHE A 271 -3.17 -5.44 21.93
CA PHE A 271 -2.63 -6.80 21.94
C PHE A 271 -3.70 -7.84 22.29
N GLU A 272 -4.63 -7.51 23.18
CA GLU A 272 -5.64 -8.47 23.63
C GLU A 272 -6.94 -8.42 22.82
N LYS A 273 -7.47 -9.62 22.52
CA LYS A 273 -8.79 -9.78 21.89
C LYS A 273 -9.88 -9.28 22.85
N GLY A 274 -10.46 -8.12 22.54
CA GLY A 274 -11.58 -7.53 23.30
C GLY A 274 -11.25 -6.23 24.03
N GLU A 275 -9.98 -5.82 24.06
CA GLU A 275 -9.53 -4.50 24.51
C GLU A 275 -9.72 -3.41 23.46
N ALA A 276 -9.87 -3.80 22.19
CA ALA A 276 -10.26 -2.86 21.16
C ALA A 276 -11.60 -2.23 21.55
N THR A 277 -11.55 -0.98 21.99
CA THR A 277 -12.73 -0.17 22.32
C THR A 277 -13.45 0.30 21.06
N PHE A 278 -12.74 0.27 19.92
CA PHE A 278 -13.22 0.78 18.63
C PHE A 278 -12.52 0.03 17.49
N CYS A 279 -13.28 -0.47 16.51
CA CYS A 279 -12.76 -1.02 15.27
C CYS A 279 -12.92 0.01 14.14
N PRO A 280 -11.82 0.50 13.56
CA PRO A 280 -11.85 1.59 12.58
C PRO A 280 -12.57 1.23 11.27
N TYR A 281 -12.79 -0.07 11.03
CA TYR A 281 -13.52 -0.57 9.86
C TYR A 281 -15.02 -0.71 10.09
N CYS A 282 -15.46 -0.89 11.32
CA CYS A 282 -16.85 -1.24 11.63
C CYS A 282 -17.56 -0.20 12.50
N GLY A 283 -16.85 0.80 13.02
CA GLY A 283 -17.43 1.88 13.85
C GLY A 283 -17.96 1.40 15.21
N HIS A 284 -17.70 0.14 15.57
CA HIS A 284 -18.16 -0.51 16.79
C HIS A 284 -16.96 -1.20 17.46
N LYS A 285 -17.13 -1.62 18.72
CA LYS A 285 -16.20 -2.55 19.37
C LYS A 285 -16.06 -3.79 18.45
N PRO A 286 -14.86 -4.17 18.00
CA PRO A 286 -14.72 -5.32 17.12
C PRO A 286 -15.27 -6.57 17.82
N PRO A 287 -15.98 -7.44 17.09
CA PRO A 287 -16.42 -8.71 17.64
C PRO A 287 -15.20 -9.52 18.09
N ALA A 288 -15.35 -10.25 19.19
CA ALA A 288 -14.27 -11.06 19.73
C ALA A 288 -13.72 -12.02 18.66
N GLY A 289 -12.49 -11.80 18.21
CA GLY A 289 -11.77 -12.72 17.32
C GLY A 289 -11.58 -12.30 15.86
N SER A 290 -11.93 -11.06 15.47
CA SER A 290 -11.54 -10.47 14.18
C SER A 290 -10.12 -9.90 14.22
#